data_AF-A0A8B6C238-F1
#
_entry.id   AF-A0A8B6C238-F1
#
_cell.length_a   1.000
_cell.length_b   1.000
_cell.length_c   1.000
_cell.angle_alpha   90.00
_cell.angle_beta   90.00
_cell.angle_gamma   90.00
#
_symmetry.space_group_name_H-M   'P 1'
#
loop_
_entity.id
_entity.type
_entity.pdbx_description
1 polymer ?
#
loop_
_entity_poly.entity_id
_entity_poly.type
_entity_poly.pdbx_seq_one_letter_code
_entity_poly.pdbx_strand_id
1 'polypeptide(L)'
;MVGVFVTEEKCMVIIMDDKGNHQKLYGEGSSSISFCYTYKITSTIDGHIFVIDQINDYFEGRVVVLGQEDTINTYCGSPPINTENTPFTPSDLTTTPADNVIVVDADNYALHILNSPGNLVTYISTKGIVIAQYPFSLGLTMVGQFCMLYLGTTTKDGSKDKAKLYKMNLIGC
;
A
#
# COMPACT_ATOMS: atom_id res chain seq x y z
N MET A 1 -12.71 11.53 -15.28
CA MET A 1 -12.05 10.94 -14.10
C MET A 1 -12.19 9.44 -14.24
N VAL A 2 -11.09 8.70 -14.34
CA VAL A 2 -11.12 7.23 -14.40
C VAL A 2 -11.26 6.75 -12.96
N GLY A 3 -12.29 5.96 -12.67
CA GLY A 3 -12.48 5.34 -11.35
C GLY A 3 -11.73 4.01 -11.30
N VAL A 4 -11.03 3.75 -10.20
CA VAL A 4 -10.34 2.46 -10.00
C VAL A 4 -10.87 1.81 -8.73
N PHE A 5 -11.26 0.54 -8.85
CA PHE A 5 -11.89 -0.21 -7.78
C PHE A 5 -11.21 -1.56 -7.60
N VAL A 6 -11.10 -1.99 -6.35
CA VAL A 6 -10.68 -3.35 -5.98
C VAL A 6 -11.90 -4.10 -5.50
N THR A 7 -12.10 -5.32 -5.99
CA THR A 7 -13.17 -6.20 -5.51
C THR A 7 -12.58 -7.30 -4.65
N GLU A 8 -12.96 -7.35 -3.37
CA GLU A 8 -12.47 -8.34 -2.40
C GLU A 8 -12.90 -9.78 -2.73
N GLU A 9 -14.08 -9.99 -3.31
CA GLU A 9 -14.63 -11.34 -3.55
C GLU A 9 -13.96 -12.10 -4.70
N LYS A 10 -13.28 -11.40 -5.61
CA LYS A 10 -12.71 -11.98 -6.84
C LYS A 10 -11.24 -11.66 -7.05
N CYS A 11 -10.64 -10.89 -6.13
CA CYS A 11 -9.26 -10.43 -6.24
C CYS A 11 -9.00 -9.78 -7.61
N MET A 12 -9.83 -8.78 -7.95
CA MET A 12 -9.76 -8.08 -9.24
C MET A 12 -9.58 -6.58 -9.02
N VAL A 13 -8.90 -5.97 -9.99
CA VAL A 13 -8.79 -4.52 -10.13
C VAL A 13 -9.56 -4.13 -11.39
N ILE A 14 -10.56 -3.26 -11.23
CA ILE A 14 -11.42 -2.80 -12.31
C ILE A 14 -11.16 -1.31 -12.52
N ILE A 15 -10.83 -0.96 -13.77
CA ILE A 15 -10.70 0.42 -14.24
C ILE A 15 -11.98 0.79 -14.97
N MET A 16 -12.61 1.88 -14.56
CA MET A 16 -13.89 2.37 -15.12
C MET A 16 -13.78 3.79 -15.64
N ASP A 17 -14.57 4.09 -16.67
CA ASP A 17 -14.74 5.47 -17.13
C ASP A 17 -15.57 6.31 -16.16
N ASP A 18 -15.72 7.60 -16.46
CA ASP A 18 -16.51 8.54 -15.66
C ASP A 18 -18.02 8.27 -15.66
N LYS A 19 -18.48 7.33 -16.50
CA LYS A 19 -19.86 6.86 -16.58
C LYS A 19 -20.04 5.50 -15.87
N GLY A 20 -18.98 4.94 -15.28
CA GLY A 20 -19.00 3.64 -14.61
C GLY A 20 -18.93 2.44 -15.55
N ASN A 21 -18.58 2.63 -16.82
CA ASN A 21 -18.35 1.51 -17.73
C ASN A 21 -16.97 0.91 -17.50
N HIS A 22 -16.88 -0.42 -17.50
CA HIS A 22 -15.60 -1.13 -17.36
C HIS A 22 -14.74 -0.88 -18.59
N GLN A 23 -13.55 -0.31 -18.39
CA GLN A 23 -12.54 -0.16 -19.43
C GLN A 23 -11.51 -1.29 -19.38
N LYS A 24 -11.12 -1.72 -18.17
CA LYS A 24 -10.10 -2.75 -18.00
C LYS A 24 -10.29 -3.56 -16.72
N LEU A 25 -9.83 -4.81 -16.76
CA LEU A 25 -9.84 -5.75 -15.64
C LEU A 25 -8.47 -6.44 -15.52
N TYR A 26 -7.96 -6.51 -14.29
CA TYR A 26 -6.81 -7.33 -13.91
C TYR A 26 -7.23 -8.29 -12.79
N GLY A 27 -6.67 -9.49 -12.74
CA GLY A 27 -7.04 -10.53 -11.78
C GLY A 27 -7.68 -11.75 -12.43
N GLU A 28 -8.52 -12.46 -11.67
CA GLU A 28 -9.16 -13.71 -12.12
C GLU A 28 -9.96 -13.51 -13.42
N GLY A 29 -9.62 -14.28 -14.46
CA GLY A 29 -10.19 -14.13 -15.81
C GLY A 29 -9.44 -13.16 -16.73
N SER A 30 -8.42 -12.44 -16.24
CA SER A 30 -7.43 -11.75 -17.07
C SER A 30 -6.21 -12.65 -17.34
N SER A 31 -5.54 -12.49 -18.48
CA SER A 31 -4.32 -13.26 -18.81
C SER A 31 -3.03 -12.65 -18.24
N SER A 32 -3.11 -11.51 -17.55
CA SER A 32 -1.94 -10.67 -17.26
C SER A 32 -1.41 -10.82 -15.84
N ILE A 33 -2.28 -11.01 -14.84
CA ILE A 33 -1.88 -11.23 -13.44
C ILE A 33 -3.02 -11.90 -12.66
N SER A 34 -2.65 -12.80 -11.75
CA SER A 34 -3.56 -13.38 -10.75
C SER A 34 -3.25 -12.76 -9.39
N PHE A 35 -4.28 -12.29 -8.70
CA PHE A 35 -4.20 -11.79 -7.33
C PHE A 35 -4.69 -12.86 -6.35
N CYS A 36 -4.22 -12.79 -5.11
CA CYS A 36 -4.58 -13.71 -4.03
C CYS A 36 -5.59 -13.09 -3.07
N TYR A 37 -5.29 -11.92 -2.51
CA TYR A 37 -6.20 -11.16 -1.65
C TYR A 37 -5.86 -9.66 -1.69
N THR A 38 -6.67 -8.89 -2.42
CA THR A 38 -6.46 -7.46 -2.61
C THR A 38 -7.41 -6.64 -1.77
N TYR A 39 -6.88 -5.70 -0.99
CA TYR A 39 -7.69 -4.92 -0.05
C TYR A 39 -7.31 -3.43 0.05
N LYS A 40 -6.23 -3.00 -0.63
CA LYS A 40 -5.83 -1.58 -0.70
C LYS A 40 -5.36 -1.19 -2.09
N ILE A 41 -5.65 0.05 -2.47
CA ILE A 41 -5.29 0.63 -3.76
C ILE A 41 -5.01 2.13 -3.65
N THR A 42 -4.07 2.62 -4.45
CA THR A 42 -3.85 4.05 -4.70
C THR A 42 -3.43 4.26 -6.15
N SER A 43 -3.45 5.50 -6.60
CA SER A 43 -2.95 5.89 -7.92
C SER A 43 -1.99 7.07 -7.82
N THR A 44 -0.99 7.10 -8.69
CA THR A 44 -0.14 8.26 -8.94
C THR A 44 -0.80 9.22 -9.93
N ILE A 45 -0.34 10.46 -9.95
CA ILE A 45 -0.73 11.52 -10.89
C ILE A 45 -0.39 11.12 -12.32
N ASP A 46 0.74 10.43 -12.52
CA ASP A 46 1.15 9.91 -13.82
C ASP A 46 0.39 8.64 -14.27
N GLY A 47 -0.56 8.16 -13.45
CA GLY A 47 -1.52 7.13 -13.81
C GLY A 47 -1.11 5.69 -13.52
N HIS A 48 -0.02 5.46 -12.77
CA HIS A 48 0.26 4.14 -12.22
C HIS A 48 -0.71 3.82 -11.08
N ILE A 49 -1.11 2.55 -10.99
CA ILE A 49 -2.02 2.03 -9.98
C ILE A 49 -1.26 1.05 -9.11
N PHE A 50 -1.29 1.26 -7.79
CA PHE A 50 -0.60 0.42 -6.82
C PHE A 50 -1.63 -0.35 -6.02
N VAL A 51 -1.46 -1.66 -5.94
CA VAL A 51 -2.40 -2.58 -5.31
C VAL A 51 -1.65 -3.45 -4.32
N ILE A 52 -2.14 -3.50 -3.08
CA ILE A 52 -1.65 -4.50 -2.12
C ILE A 52 -2.31 -5.82 -2.42
N ASP A 53 -1.48 -6.85 -2.60
CA ASP A 53 -1.89 -8.24 -2.81
C ASP A 53 -1.26 -9.11 -1.72
N GLN A 54 -2.07 -9.55 -0.77
CA GLN A 54 -1.67 -10.51 0.26
C GLN A 54 -1.68 -11.91 -0.35
N ILE A 55 -0.53 -12.59 -0.27
CA ILE A 55 -0.29 -13.86 -0.97
C ILE A 55 -0.51 -15.09 -0.08
N ASN A 56 -0.63 -14.92 1.24
CA ASN A 56 -0.97 -16.00 2.17
C ASN A 56 -1.68 -15.51 3.45
N ASP A 57 -2.15 -16.44 4.27
CA ASP A 57 -2.87 -16.16 5.53
C ASP A 57 -2.01 -15.50 6.63
N TYR A 58 -0.68 -15.44 6.44
CA TYR A 58 0.25 -14.81 7.38
C TYR A 58 0.57 -13.36 7.01
N PHE A 59 -0.26 -12.73 6.18
CA PHE A 59 -0.13 -11.33 5.74
C PHE A 59 1.13 -11.01 4.93
N GLU A 60 1.91 -12.02 4.54
CA GLU A 60 2.93 -11.83 3.52
C GLU A 60 2.23 -11.35 2.25
N GLY A 61 2.80 -10.34 1.63
CA GLY A 61 2.20 -9.72 0.47
C GLY A 61 3.22 -9.15 -0.48
N ARG A 62 2.67 -8.52 -1.51
CA ARG A 62 3.40 -7.73 -2.50
C ARG A 62 2.61 -6.50 -2.83
N VAL A 63 3.29 -5.51 -3.37
CA VAL A 63 2.65 -4.38 -4.05
C VAL A 63 2.78 -4.61 -5.54
N VAL A 64 1.64 -4.72 -6.21
CA VAL A 64 1.55 -4.81 -7.67
C VAL A 64 1.38 -3.39 -8.22
N VAL A 65 2.18 -3.05 -9.22
CA VAL A 65 2.10 -1.77 -9.92
C VAL A 65 1.60 -2.02 -11.33
N LEU A 66 0.45 -1.45 -11.67
CA LEU A 66 -0.14 -1.46 -12.99
C LEU A 66 0.20 -0.12 -13.63
N GLY A 67 1.12 -0.12 -14.58
CA GLY A 67 1.57 1.07 -15.28
C GLY A 67 0.80 1.31 -16.58
N GLN A 68 1.29 2.29 -17.33
CA GLN A 68 0.81 2.57 -18.68
C GLN A 68 1.15 1.42 -19.63
N GLU A 69 0.42 1.33 -20.75
CA GLU A 69 0.64 0.32 -21.80
C GLU A 69 0.68 -1.13 -21.28
N ASP A 70 -0.11 -1.41 -20.24
CA ASP A 70 -0.28 -2.74 -19.66
C ASP A 70 0.98 -3.29 -18.99
N THR A 71 1.93 -2.42 -18.65
CA THR A 71 3.12 -2.78 -17.89
C THR A 71 2.74 -3.18 -16.46
N ILE A 72 3.33 -4.28 -15.98
CA ILE A 72 3.10 -4.79 -14.63
C ILE A 72 4.46 -4.94 -13.95
N ASN A 73 4.59 -4.32 -12.78
CA ASN A 73 5.74 -4.47 -11.89
C ASN A 73 5.27 -5.00 -10.53
N THR A 74 6.19 -5.56 -9.74
CA THR A 74 5.92 -6.10 -8.42
C THR A 74 7.03 -5.73 -7.45
N TYR A 75 6.63 -5.25 -6.28
CA TYR A 75 7.51 -4.96 -5.16
C TYR A 75 7.18 -5.89 -3.99
N CYS A 76 8.13 -6.73 -3.58
CA CYS A 76 7.97 -7.71 -2.49
C CYS A 76 8.75 -7.32 -1.23
N GLY A 77 8.89 -6.01 -0.97
CA GLY A 77 9.78 -5.53 0.08
C GLY A 77 11.25 -5.61 -0.33
N SER A 78 12.14 -5.13 0.54
CA SER A 78 13.59 -5.22 0.34
C SER A 78 14.25 -5.73 1.64
N PRO A 79 15.04 -6.81 1.60
CA PRO A 79 15.69 -7.34 2.80
C PRO A 79 16.95 -6.53 3.20
N PRO A 80 17.23 -6.30 4.50
CA PRO A 80 16.29 -5.86 5.54
C PRO A 80 16.80 -4.63 6.31
N ILE A 81 15.88 -3.73 6.68
CA ILE A 81 16.08 -2.98 7.93
C ILE A 81 15.79 -3.98 9.05
N ASN A 82 16.86 -4.52 9.65
CA ASN A 82 16.90 -5.35 10.86
C ASN A 82 16.49 -6.85 10.79
N THR A 83 17.42 -7.67 10.29
CA THR A 83 17.94 -8.93 10.90
C THR A 83 17.05 -10.13 11.24
N GLU A 84 15.74 -10.05 11.19
CA GLU A 84 14.86 -11.20 11.40
C GLU A 84 14.25 -11.54 10.05
N ASN A 85 14.19 -12.82 9.65
CA ASN A 85 13.67 -13.30 8.36
C ASN A 85 12.15 -13.10 8.24
N THR A 86 11.66 -11.91 8.60
CA THR A 86 10.26 -11.52 8.62
C THR A 86 9.85 -11.21 7.18
N PRO A 87 8.72 -11.78 6.72
CA PRO A 87 8.19 -11.49 5.39
C PRO A 87 7.84 -10.00 5.24
N PHE A 88 7.73 -9.54 3.99
CA PHE A 88 7.18 -8.23 3.69
C PHE A 88 5.67 -8.25 3.94
N THR A 89 5.20 -7.40 4.86
CA THR A 89 3.80 -7.34 5.29
C THR A 89 3.20 -5.98 4.90
N PRO A 90 2.92 -5.74 3.60
CA PRO A 90 2.32 -4.50 3.14
C PRO A 90 0.91 -4.41 3.68
N SER A 91 0.60 -3.37 4.45
CA SER A 91 -0.66 -3.24 5.19
C SER A 91 -1.49 -2.03 4.77
N ASP A 92 -0.82 -0.96 4.33
CA ASP A 92 -1.48 0.22 3.78
C ASP A 92 -0.55 0.93 2.79
N LEU A 93 -1.13 1.77 1.93
CA LEU A 93 -0.36 2.59 1.01
C LEU A 93 -1.04 3.92 0.71
N THR A 94 -0.26 4.93 0.33
CA THR A 94 -0.79 6.23 -0.08
C THR A 94 0.15 6.94 -1.04
N THR A 95 -0.41 7.76 -1.93
CA THR A 95 0.36 8.61 -2.85
C THR A 95 0.71 9.94 -2.19
N THR A 96 1.95 10.38 -2.38
CA THR A 96 2.46 11.68 -1.95
C THR A 96 2.23 12.76 -3.01
N PRO A 97 2.23 14.06 -2.65
CA PRO A 97 2.17 15.15 -3.62
C PRO A 97 3.32 15.16 -4.65
N ALA A 98 4.47 14.58 -4.29
CA ALA A 98 5.63 14.42 -5.16
C ALA A 98 5.55 13.17 -6.07
N ASP A 99 4.37 12.57 -6.18
CA ASP A 99 4.06 11.39 -7.00
C ASP A 99 4.76 10.09 -6.60
N ASN A 100 5.36 10.04 -5.41
CA ASN A 100 5.85 8.80 -4.81
C ASN A 100 4.72 8.08 -4.06
N VAL A 101 4.82 6.77 -3.89
CA VAL A 101 3.91 5.95 -3.09
C VAL A 101 4.61 5.50 -1.82
N ILE A 102 3.98 5.77 -0.68
CA ILE A 102 4.40 5.23 0.62
C ILE A 102 3.66 3.93 0.85
N VAL A 103 4.38 2.89 1.24
CA VAL A 103 3.83 1.58 1.61
C VAL A 103 4.24 1.28 3.05
N VAL A 104 3.29 0.89 3.89
CA VAL A 104 3.62 0.42 5.24
C VAL A 104 3.93 -1.06 5.23
N ASP A 105 5.14 -1.39 5.66
CA ASP A 105 5.54 -2.73 6.04
C ASP A 105 5.36 -2.92 7.55
N ALA A 106 4.25 -3.55 7.93
CA ALA A 106 3.77 -3.56 9.31
C ALA A 106 4.70 -4.32 10.26
N ASP A 107 5.08 -5.54 9.90
CA ASP A 107 5.87 -6.43 10.76
C ASP A 107 7.35 -6.02 10.83
N ASN A 108 7.83 -5.31 9.81
CA ASN A 108 9.19 -4.79 9.77
C ASN A 108 9.32 -3.35 10.30
N TYR A 109 8.22 -2.75 10.77
CA TYR A 109 8.19 -1.36 11.27
C TYR A 109 8.88 -0.40 10.29
N ALA A 110 8.46 -0.44 9.02
CA ALA A 110 9.06 0.35 7.97
C ALA A 110 8.01 1.00 7.06
N LEU A 111 8.35 2.18 6.54
CA LEU A 111 7.65 2.84 5.45
C LEU A 111 8.54 2.82 4.24
N HIS A 112 8.10 2.19 3.16
CA HIS A 112 8.82 2.11 1.90
C HIS A 112 8.31 3.19 0.97
N ILE A 113 9.21 3.95 0.36
CA ILE A 113 8.85 5.02 -0.58
C ILE A 113 9.25 4.55 -1.97
N LEU A 114 8.25 4.36 -2.83
CA LEU A 114 8.39 3.91 -4.20
C LEU A 114 8.14 5.08 -5.16
N ASN A 115 8.86 5.13 -6.28
CA ASN A 115 8.47 5.99 -7.39
C ASN A 115 7.33 5.35 -8.20
N SER A 116 6.69 6.10 -9.11
CA SER A 116 5.51 5.64 -9.86
C SER A 116 5.72 4.33 -10.64
N PRO A 117 6.89 4.04 -11.25
CA PRO A 117 7.15 2.73 -11.85
C PRO A 117 7.32 1.58 -10.84
N GLY A 118 7.27 1.84 -9.53
CA GLY A 118 7.36 0.83 -8.47
C GLY A 118 8.77 0.57 -7.93
N ASN A 119 9.76 1.41 -8.24
CA ASN A 119 11.13 1.23 -7.74
C ASN A 119 11.29 1.87 -6.36
N LEU A 120 12.03 1.21 -5.47
CA LEU A 120 12.36 1.75 -4.16
C LEU A 120 13.24 2.99 -4.30
N VAL A 121 12.75 4.12 -3.78
CA VAL A 121 13.49 5.37 -3.65
C VAL A 121 14.24 5.38 -2.32
N THR A 122 13.52 5.12 -1.22
CA THR A 122 14.09 5.07 0.13
C THR A 122 13.10 4.40 1.08
N TYR A 123 13.45 4.30 2.36
CA TYR A 123 12.55 3.86 3.41
C TYR A 123 12.77 4.66 4.70
N ILE A 124 11.81 4.54 5.62
CA ILE A 124 11.86 5.14 6.95
C ILE A 124 11.54 4.05 7.98
N SER A 125 12.43 3.84 8.96
CA SER A 125 12.10 2.98 10.09
C SER A 125 11.13 3.68 11.04
N THR A 126 10.07 2.97 11.42
CA THR A 126 9.05 3.41 12.40
C THR A 126 9.17 2.64 13.72
N LYS A 127 10.26 1.89 13.92
CA LYS A 127 10.52 1.13 15.14
C LYS A 127 10.50 2.08 16.35
N GLY A 128 9.66 1.76 17.34
CA GLY A 128 9.46 2.58 18.53
C GLY A 128 8.44 3.73 18.39
N ILE A 129 7.92 3.96 17.19
CA ILE A 129 6.82 4.92 16.93
C ILE A 129 5.51 4.16 16.71
N VAL A 130 5.54 3.19 15.79
CA VAL A 130 4.38 2.40 15.40
C VAL A 130 4.46 1.05 16.09
N ILE A 131 3.38 0.66 16.77
CA ILE A 131 3.20 -0.69 17.29
C ILE A 131 1.99 -1.25 16.53
N ALA A 132 2.22 -1.80 15.34
CA ALA A 132 1.16 -2.48 14.63
C ALA A 132 1.03 -3.87 15.24
N GLN A 133 0.02 -4.07 16.08
CA GLN A 133 -0.33 -5.43 16.53
C GLN A 133 -1.30 -6.11 15.56
N TYR A 134 -1.92 -5.33 14.68
CA TYR A 134 -2.79 -5.80 13.60
C TYR A 134 -2.57 -4.98 12.32
N PRO A 135 -2.33 -5.63 11.17
CA PRO A 135 -2.02 -4.95 9.90
C PRO A 135 -3.18 -4.06 9.40
N PHE A 136 -4.41 -4.30 9.85
CA PHE A 136 -5.60 -3.64 9.31
C PHE A 136 -5.91 -2.23 9.83
N SER A 137 -5.13 -1.69 10.77
CA SER A 137 -5.48 -0.43 11.45
C SER A 137 -4.63 0.78 11.07
N LEU A 138 -3.69 0.61 10.16
CA LEU A 138 -2.93 1.72 9.62
C LEU A 138 -3.80 2.40 8.56
N GLY A 139 -4.27 3.60 8.88
CA GLY A 139 -4.80 4.53 7.89
C GLY A 139 -3.73 5.57 7.61
N LEU A 140 -3.16 5.52 6.42
CA LEU A 140 -2.29 6.54 5.85
C LEU A 140 -3.13 7.55 5.11
N THR A 141 -3.00 8.81 5.49
CA THR A 141 -3.50 9.91 4.67
C THR A 141 -2.51 11.07 4.70
N MET A 142 -2.39 11.72 3.55
CA MET A 142 -1.60 12.93 3.37
C MET A 142 -2.54 14.13 3.38
N VAL A 143 -2.29 15.09 4.29
CA VAL A 143 -3.11 16.30 4.41
C VAL A 143 -2.28 17.54 4.09
N GLY A 144 -2.70 18.28 3.05
CA GLY A 144 -2.15 19.59 2.68
C GLY A 144 -0.75 19.57 2.05
N GLN A 145 -0.22 20.74 1.71
CA GLN A 145 1.09 20.96 1.08
C GLN A 145 2.30 20.55 1.94
N PHE A 146 2.10 20.15 3.20
CA PHE A 146 3.18 19.91 4.17
C PHE A 146 3.50 18.44 4.40
N CYS A 147 3.05 17.54 3.51
CA CYS A 147 3.40 16.13 3.59
C CYS A 147 3.18 15.49 4.97
N MET A 148 2.05 15.81 5.60
CA MET A 148 1.72 15.30 6.92
C MET A 148 1.17 13.89 6.78
N LEU A 149 1.97 12.91 7.21
CA LEU A 149 1.56 11.52 7.30
C LEU A 149 0.86 11.30 8.64
N TYR A 150 -0.38 10.86 8.57
CA TYR A 150 -1.10 10.34 9.72
C TYR A 150 -1.00 8.82 9.74
N LEU A 151 -0.63 8.26 10.89
CA LEU A 151 -0.55 6.83 11.14
C LEU A 151 -1.51 6.51 12.28
N GLY A 152 -2.67 5.94 11.96
CA GLY A 152 -3.53 5.31 12.97
C GLY A 152 -2.96 3.96 13.38
N THR A 153 -2.92 3.62 14.67
CA THR A 153 -2.55 2.26 15.13
C THR A 153 -3.56 1.79 16.15
N THR A 154 -4.03 0.55 16.07
CA THR A 154 -4.72 -0.09 17.20
C THR A 154 -3.75 -1.00 17.97
N THR A 155 -3.70 -0.79 19.29
CA THR A 155 -2.93 -1.62 20.21
C THR A 155 -3.86 -2.25 21.24
N LYS A 156 -3.65 -3.50 21.62
CA LYS A 156 -4.36 -4.09 22.76
C LYS A 156 -3.69 -3.71 24.08
N ASP A 157 -4.50 -3.21 25.00
CA ASP A 157 -4.14 -3.05 26.41
C ASP A 157 -5.10 -3.93 27.24
N GLY A 158 -4.67 -5.16 27.51
CA GLY A 158 -5.56 -6.21 28.02
C GLY A 158 -6.65 -6.57 27.01
N SER A 159 -7.91 -6.41 27.39
CA SER A 159 -9.09 -6.69 26.53
C SER A 159 -9.61 -5.48 25.74
N LYS A 160 -8.94 -4.32 25.83
CA LYS A 160 -9.39 -3.08 25.18
C LYS A 160 -8.50 -2.72 24.00
N ASP A 161 -9.13 -2.36 22.89
CA ASP A 161 -8.45 -1.74 21.75
C ASP A 161 -8.25 -0.25 22.02
N LYS A 162 -7.01 0.22 21.87
CA LYS A 162 -6.67 1.65 21.92
C LYS A 162 -6.20 2.11 20.54
N ALA A 163 -6.84 3.14 20.00
CA ALA A 163 -6.36 3.84 18.81
C ALA A 163 -5.38 4.94 19.20
N LYS A 164 -4.24 5.03 18.50
CA LYS A 164 -3.32 6.17 18.55
C LYS A 164 -3.15 6.73 17.15
N LEU A 165 -3.00 8.05 17.07
CA LEU A 165 -2.74 8.76 15.83
C LEU A 165 -1.37 9.43 15.95
N TYR A 166 -0.43 9.04 15.09
CA TYR A 166 0.87 9.69 14.99
C TYR A 166 0.88 10.62 13.79
N LYS A 167 1.50 11.78 13.95
CA LYS A 167 1.75 12.74 12.88
C LYS A 167 3.24 12.77 12.60
N MET A 168 3.61 12.48 11.35
CA MET A 168 4.98 12.62 10.86
C MET A 168 5.01 13.68 9.76
N ASN A 169 5.97 14.59 9.82
CA ASN A 169 6.24 15.51 8.73
C ASN A 169 7.31 14.86 7.85
N LEU A 170 6.96 14.51 6.62
CA LEU A 170 7.94 14.01 5.66
C LEU A 170 8.62 15.21 5.02
N ILE A 171 9.95 15.27 5.11
CA ILE A 171 10.75 16.31 4.46
C ILE A 171 11.04 15.85 3.04
N GLY A 172 10.71 16.66 2.03
CA GLY A 172 11.07 16.38 0.63
C GLY A 172 10.01 15.66 -0.20
N CYS A 173 8.75 15.74 0.23
CA CYS A 173 7.64 15.80 -0.72
C CYS A 173 7.02 17.20 -0.67
#